data_AF-X1NEA0-F1
#
_entry.id   AF-X1NEA0-F1
#
_cell.length_a   1.000
_cell.length_b   1.000
_cell.length_c   1.000
_cell.angle_alpha   90.00
_cell.angle_beta   90.00
_cell.angle_gamma   90.00
#
_symmetry.space_group_name_H-M   'P 1'
#
loop_
_entity.id
_entity.type
_entity.pdbx_description
1 polymer ?
#
loop_
_entity_poly.entity_id
_entity_poly.type
_entity_poly.pdbx_seq_one_letter_code
_entity_poly.pdbx_strand_id
1 'polypeptide(L)'
;PLAFRQLNIVKPGETTSSGHVMEEWALDGCLKKVKPMYEKALKEAAAFKSDNLRRGVGLGASSFGIGEPMDKSDVAVELDADDGLTIYASVADPGEGNDAMLTQIAVHLTKIPREKIRLQTRDSVLTPNSGLSAGSRQTFMSGHALVKAIEALQAAMKEAGAKTHADLVKADKPTRYQAQHNLAHKGMDEEKGQGEFFASRCHGVQMAEVEVDTKSGEVRVLKMTGVVDAGTLINPMNVLCQIEGGMDMGAGMALREKYVHGETV
;
A
#
# COMPACT_ATOMS: atom_id res chain seq x y z
N PRO A 1 -9.59 24.48 9.55
CA PRO A 1 -9.12 23.57 8.47
C PRO A 1 -9.78 22.17 8.50
N LEU A 2 -9.93 21.53 9.66
CA LEU A 2 -10.56 20.20 9.76
C LEU A 2 -12.04 20.21 9.33
N ALA A 3 -12.85 21.09 9.92
CA ALA A 3 -14.29 21.19 9.62
C ALA A 3 -14.56 21.48 8.14
N PHE A 4 -13.75 22.33 7.50
CA PHE A 4 -13.82 22.59 6.07
C PHE A 4 -13.62 21.32 5.24
N ARG A 5 -12.67 20.45 5.60
CA ARG A 5 -12.46 19.16 4.90
C ARG A 5 -13.66 18.24 5.11
N GLN A 6 -14.14 18.10 6.34
CA GLN A 6 -15.31 17.26 6.66
C GLN A 6 -16.57 17.68 5.89
N LEU A 7 -16.73 18.97 5.62
CA LEU A 7 -17.85 19.47 4.82
C LEU A 7 -17.74 19.09 3.32
N ASN A 8 -16.51 18.99 2.80
CA ASN A 8 -16.23 18.92 1.36
C ASN A 8 -15.61 17.59 0.89
N ILE A 9 -15.51 16.58 1.77
CA ILE A 9 -15.11 15.24 1.31
C ILE A 9 -16.15 14.66 0.37
N VAL A 10 -15.69 13.84 -0.57
CA VAL A 10 -16.56 13.01 -1.41
C VAL A 10 -17.41 12.10 -0.51
N LYS A 11 -18.70 12.01 -0.81
CA LYS A 11 -19.64 11.09 -0.17
C LYS A 11 -19.99 9.95 -1.13
N PRO A 12 -20.44 8.79 -0.62
CA PRO A 12 -21.02 7.74 -1.44
C PRO A 12 -22.07 8.29 -2.42
N GLY A 13 -21.93 7.97 -3.70
CA GLY A 13 -22.77 8.45 -4.80
C GLY A 13 -22.30 9.77 -5.45
N GLU A 14 -21.34 10.49 -4.84
CA GLU A 14 -20.70 11.65 -5.45
C GLU A 14 -19.50 11.22 -6.32
N THR A 15 -19.01 12.15 -7.15
CA THR A 15 -17.89 11.89 -8.07
C THR A 15 -16.58 12.49 -7.58
N THR A 16 -15.48 11.85 -7.98
CA THR A 16 -14.15 12.48 -7.94
C THR A 16 -13.98 13.49 -9.07
N SER A 17 -12.84 14.19 -9.12
CA SER A 17 -12.52 15.13 -10.21
C SER A 17 -12.48 14.49 -11.60
N SER A 18 -12.35 13.16 -11.69
CA SER A 18 -12.44 12.40 -12.95
C SER A 18 -13.84 11.88 -13.25
N GLY A 19 -14.88 12.29 -12.52
CA GLY A 19 -16.24 11.83 -12.77
C GLY A 19 -16.53 10.38 -12.36
N HIS A 20 -15.54 9.67 -11.79
CA HIS A 20 -15.77 8.35 -11.20
C HIS A 20 -16.65 8.50 -9.95
N VAL A 21 -17.85 7.90 -9.98
CA VAL A 21 -18.78 7.80 -8.86
C VAL A 21 -18.20 6.88 -7.80
N MET A 22 -18.09 7.36 -6.57
CA MET A 22 -17.55 6.57 -5.46
C MET A 22 -18.67 5.85 -4.72
N GLU A 23 -18.56 4.53 -4.56
CA GLU A 23 -19.47 3.77 -3.69
C GLU A 23 -19.10 3.90 -2.22
N GLU A 24 -17.82 4.06 -1.93
CA GLU A 24 -17.27 4.25 -0.59
C GLU A 24 -16.20 5.36 -0.58
N TRP A 25 -16.04 6.00 0.58
CA TRP A 25 -15.01 7.04 0.78
C TRP A 25 -14.54 7.11 2.24
N ALA A 26 -13.60 6.24 2.59
CA ALA A 26 -13.19 6.02 3.98
C ALA A 26 -12.41 7.19 4.62
N LEU A 27 -12.10 8.23 3.85
CA LEU A 27 -11.44 9.45 4.37
C LEU A 27 -12.24 10.11 5.49
N ASP A 28 -13.58 10.01 5.49
CA ASP A 28 -14.41 10.49 6.60
C ASP A 28 -14.04 9.83 7.94
N GLY A 29 -13.85 8.50 7.91
CA GLY A 29 -13.40 7.73 9.07
C GLY A 29 -12.05 8.21 9.59
N CYS A 30 -11.12 8.49 8.68
CA CYS A 30 -9.80 9.04 9.03
C CYS A 30 -9.92 10.44 9.68
N LEU A 31 -10.75 11.32 9.13
CA LEU A 31 -10.98 12.67 9.67
C LEU A 31 -11.65 12.62 11.06
N LYS A 32 -12.61 11.71 11.26
CA LYS A 32 -13.24 11.49 12.57
C LYS A 32 -12.22 10.97 13.59
N LYS A 33 -11.36 10.04 13.20
CA LYS A 33 -10.35 9.44 14.09
C LYS A 33 -9.26 10.43 14.51
N VAL A 34 -8.82 11.32 13.61
CA VAL A 34 -7.80 12.34 13.95
C VAL A 34 -8.36 13.49 14.79
N LYS A 35 -9.67 13.79 14.69
CA LYS A 35 -10.32 14.93 15.34
C LYS A 35 -9.97 15.11 16.84
N PRO A 36 -10.12 14.10 17.72
CA PRO A 36 -9.78 14.29 19.14
C PRO A 36 -8.30 14.60 19.37
N MET A 37 -7.40 14.04 18.55
CA MET A 37 -5.96 14.31 18.63
C MET A 37 -5.65 15.74 18.19
N TYR A 38 -6.30 16.21 17.11
CA TYR A 38 -6.19 17.56 16.61
C TYR A 38 -6.72 18.61 17.60
N GLU A 39 -7.89 18.38 18.20
CA GLU A 39 -8.46 19.28 19.21
C GLU A 39 -7.58 19.38 20.47
N LYS A 40 -6.98 18.25 20.89
CA LYS A 40 -6.01 18.24 21.98
C LYS A 40 -4.76 19.05 21.63
N ALA A 41 -4.14 18.79 20.47
CA ALA A 41 -2.95 19.49 20.02
C ALA A 41 -3.16 21.01 19.89
N LEU A 42 -4.34 21.45 19.42
CA LEU A 42 -4.68 22.87 19.35
C LEU A 42 -4.72 23.53 20.73
N LYS A 43 -5.30 22.86 21.74
CA LYS A 43 -5.34 23.37 23.11
C LYS A 43 -3.94 23.50 23.69
N GLU A 44 -3.11 22.48 23.48
CA GLU A 44 -1.71 22.45 23.94
C GLU A 44 -0.87 23.55 23.27
N ALA A 45 -1.03 23.75 21.96
CA ALA A 45 -0.36 24.82 21.22
C ALA A 45 -0.82 26.22 21.68
N ALA A 46 -2.11 26.43 21.95
CA ALA A 46 -2.63 27.72 22.41
C ALA A 46 -2.22 28.06 23.86
N ALA A 47 -2.09 27.04 24.71
CA ALA A 47 -1.64 27.17 26.09
C ALA A 47 -0.14 27.47 26.20
N PHE A 48 0.65 27.10 25.20
CA PHE A 48 2.09 27.34 25.19
C PHE A 48 2.42 28.85 25.13
N LYS A 49 3.27 29.31 26.05
CA LYS A 49 3.73 30.70 26.15
C LYS A 49 5.26 30.74 26.10
N SER A 50 5.77 31.61 25.23
CA SER A 50 7.18 31.92 25.06
C SER A 50 7.31 33.31 24.41
N ASP A 51 8.42 33.99 24.66
CA ASP A 51 8.72 35.31 24.10
C ASP A 51 8.93 35.26 22.58
N ASN A 52 9.61 34.23 22.07
CA ASN A 52 9.96 34.09 20.66
C ASN A 52 9.55 32.75 20.02
N LEU A 53 9.08 31.76 20.78
CA LEU A 53 8.61 30.50 20.22
C LEU A 53 7.09 30.49 20.04
N ARG A 54 6.63 30.03 18.87
CA ARG A 54 5.20 29.85 18.55
C ARG A 54 4.93 28.41 18.18
N ARG A 55 3.86 27.83 18.73
CA ARG A 55 3.40 26.48 18.35
C ARG A 55 2.21 26.54 17.42
N GLY A 56 2.22 25.64 16.44
CA GLY A 56 1.16 25.50 15.44
C GLY A 56 0.79 24.03 15.23
N VAL A 57 -0.44 23.81 14.78
CA VAL A 57 -0.94 22.48 14.41
C VAL A 57 -1.51 22.57 13.00
N GLY A 58 -0.96 21.77 12.09
CA GLY A 58 -1.40 21.64 10.71
C GLY A 58 -1.90 20.23 10.43
N LEU A 59 -2.79 20.09 9.44
CA LEU A 59 -3.20 18.77 8.93
C LEU A 59 -3.39 18.79 7.41
N GLY A 60 -3.08 17.65 6.79
CA GLY A 60 -3.30 17.32 5.38
C GLY A 60 -4.10 16.02 5.28
N ALA A 61 -4.95 15.92 4.26
CA ALA A 61 -5.76 14.74 4.00
C ALA A 61 -5.55 14.34 2.53
N SER A 62 -5.44 13.04 2.26
CA SER A 62 -5.15 12.50 0.94
C SER A 62 -5.95 11.24 0.64
N SER A 63 -6.18 11.02 -0.65
CA SER A 63 -6.61 9.76 -1.22
C SER A 63 -5.66 9.43 -2.36
N PHE A 64 -5.12 8.22 -2.37
CA PHE A 64 -4.19 7.77 -3.41
C PHE A 64 -4.70 6.49 -4.06
N GLY A 65 -4.69 6.48 -5.39
CA GLY A 65 -5.15 5.34 -6.19
C GLY A 65 -4.11 4.24 -6.28
N ILE A 66 -4.58 3.00 -6.39
CA ILE A 66 -3.75 1.81 -6.48
C ILE A 66 -3.74 1.29 -7.91
N GLY A 67 -2.53 1.05 -8.43
CA GLY A 67 -2.33 0.51 -9.77
C GLY A 67 -2.71 1.49 -10.88
N GLU A 68 -3.05 0.93 -12.04
CA GLU A 68 -3.42 1.68 -13.24
C GLU A 68 -4.58 1.02 -13.99
N PRO A 69 -5.15 1.69 -15.00
CA PRO A 69 -6.14 1.08 -15.88
C PRO A 69 -5.61 -0.17 -16.57
N MET A 70 -6.46 -1.20 -16.69
CA MET A 70 -6.11 -2.48 -17.32
C MET A 70 -4.86 -3.16 -16.76
N ASP A 71 -4.47 -2.82 -15.53
CA ASP A 71 -3.30 -3.36 -14.84
C ASP A 71 -3.37 -4.88 -14.70
N LYS A 72 -2.20 -5.54 -14.74
CA LYS A 72 -2.05 -6.99 -14.70
C LYS A 72 -0.85 -7.39 -13.86
N SER A 73 -1.00 -8.51 -13.16
CA SER A 73 0.12 -9.21 -12.54
C SER A 73 -0.04 -10.71 -12.74
N ASP A 74 1.04 -11.35 -13.16
CA ASP A 74 1.17 -12.80 -13.19
C ASP A 74 2.09 -13.28 -12.06
N VAL A 75 1.69 -14.38 -11.40
CA VAL A 75 2.48 -15.06 -10.38
C VAL A 75 2.36 -16.56 -10.60
N ALA A 76 3.46 -17.29 -10.43
CA ALA A 76 3.45 -18.74 -10.40
C ALA A 76 3.89 -19.28 -9.04
N VAL A 77 3.35 -20.42 -8.66
CA VAL A 77 3.79 -21.20 -7.51
C VAL A 77 4.11 -22.63 -7.94
N GLU A 78 5.07 -23.24 -7.27
CA GLU A 78 5.46 -24.63 -7.47
C GLU A 78 5.56 -25.32 -6.12
N LEU A 79 4.82 -26.43 -5.97
CA LEU A 79 5.04 -27.33 -4.84
C LEU A 79 6.34 -28.08 -5.12
N ASP A 80 7.31 -27.95 -4.22
CA ASP A 80 8.64 -28.54 -4.39
C ASP A 80 8.67 -30.00 -3.92
N ALA A 81 9.69 -30.76 -4.35
CA ALA A 81 9.83 -32.17 -4.00
C ALA A 81 9.98 -32.46 -2.50
N ASP A 82 10.38 -31.46 -1.71
CA ASP A 82 10.46 -31.52 -0.25
C ASP A 82 9.13 -31.14 0.42
N ASP A 83 8.04 -30.93 -0.32
CA ASP A 83 6.75 -30.37 0.12
C ASP A 83 6.84 -28.92 0.64
N GLY A 84 7.82 -28.16 0.17
CA GLY A 84 7.86 -26.71 0.27
C GLY A 84 7.14 -26.03 -0.91
N LEU A 85 7.14 -24.70 -0.91
CA LEU A 85 6.53 -23.91 -1.98
C LEU A 85 7.50 -22.85 -2.48
N THR A 86 7.81 -22.89 -3.78
CA THR A 86 8.53 -21.80 -4.44
C THR A 86 7.55 -20.86 -5.13
N ILE A 87 7.68 -19.56 -4.87
CA ILE A 87 6.88 -18.49 -5.50
C ILE A 87 7.77 -17.80 -6.54
N TYR A 88 7.27 -17.72 -7.78
CA TYR A 88 7.92 -17.02 -8.89
C TYR A 88 7.10 -15.79 -9.26
N ALA A 89 7.65 -14.61 -9.02
CA ALA A 89 6.97 -13.34 -9.26
C ALA A 89 8.00 -12.23 -9.46
N SER A 90 8.01 -11.48 -10.56
CA SER A 90 8.94 -10.36 -10.80
C SER A 90 8.59 -9.11 -9.97
N VAL A 91 8.38 -9.30 -8.67
CA VAL A 91 8.04 -8.27 -7.70
C VAL A 91 9.32 -7.78 -7.05
N ALA A 92 9.85 -6.66 -7.53
CA ALA A 92 11.03 -6.05 -6.95
C ALA A 92 10.75 -5.57 -5.52
N ASP A 93 11.68 -5.79 -4.60
CA ASP A 93 11.60 -5.28 -3.23
C ASP A 93 12.81 -4.36 -2.94
N PRO A 94 12.66 -3.03 -3.03
CA PRO A 94 13.70 -2.08 -2.64
C PRO A 94 13.76 -1.84 -1.12
N GLY A 95 12.89 -2.49 -0.34
CA GLY A 95 12.81 -2.32 1.12
C GLY A 95 11.39 -2.07 1.64
N GLU A 96 10.38 -2.09 0.77
CA GLU A 96 8.98 -1.87 1.15
C GLU A 96 8.30 -3.08 1.78
N GLY A 97 8.87 -4.28 1.57
CA GLY A 97 8.42 -5.52 2.20
C GLY A 97 7.57 -6.41 1.30
N ASN A 98 7.76 -6.35 -0.01
CA ASN A 98 7.09 -7.24 -0.95
C ASN A 98 7.44 -8.73 -0.72
N ASP A 99 8.69 -9.05 -0.41
CA ASP A 99 9.11 -10.43 -0.13
C ASP A 99 8.40 -10.95 1.13
N ALA A 100 8.27 -10.09 2.15
CA ALA A 100 7.54 -10.42 3.38
C ALA A 100 6.03 -10.59 3.13
N MET A 101 5.44 -9.78 2.24
CA MET A 101 4.05 -9.89 1.84
C MET A 101 3.76 -11.23 1.13
N LEU A 102 4.55 -11.57 0.09
CA LEU A 102 4.39 -12.83 -0.65
C LEU A 102 4.52 -14.04 0.28
N THR A 103 5.52 -14.02 1.15
CA THR A 103 5.75 -15.09 2.13
C THR A 103 4.57 -15.25 3.10
N GLN A 104 4.05 -14.15 3.65
CA GLN A 104 2.95 -14.20 4.63
C GLN A 104 1.64 -14.68 3.99
N ILE A 105 1.33 -14.25 2.77
CA ILE A 105 0.18 -14.77 2.02
C ILE A 105 0.32 -16.28 1.81
N ALA A 106 1.49 -16.75 1.35
CA ALA A 106 1.71 -18.17 1.09
C ALA A 106 1.62 -19.03 2.36
N VAL A 107 2.26 -18.63 3.46
CA VAL A 107 2.16 -19.33 4.75
C VAL A 107 0.71 -19.35 5.23
N HIS A 108 0.00 -18.22 5.13
CA HIS A 108 -1.37 -18.11 5.59
C HIS A 108 -2.31 -19.08 4.85
N LEU A 109 -2.20 -19.16 3.53
CA LEU A 109 -3.09 -19.97 2.69
C LEU A 109 -2.73 -21.46 2.68
N THR A 110 -1.44 -21.78 2.65
CA THR A 110 -0.97 -23.17 2.48
C THR A 110 -0.70 -23.88 3.80
N LYS A 111 -0.46 -23.12 4.89
CA LYS A 111 0.06 -23.62 6.16
C LYS A 111 1.44 -24.30 6.06
N ILE A 112 2.13 -24.15 4.92
CA ILE A 112 3.51 -24.59 4.77
C ILE A 112 4.40 -23.72 5.68
N PRO A 113 5.32 -24.30 6.46
CA PRO A 113 6.21 -23.54 7.33
C PRO A 113 7.04 -22.52 6.54
N ARG A 114 7.28 -21.34 7.13
CA ARG A 114 7.98 -20.22 6.48
C ARG A 114 9.33 -20.63 5.91
N GLU A 115 10.07 -21.48 6.61
CA GLU A 115 11.40 -21.98 6.21
C GLU A 115 11.38 -22.85 4.95
N LYS A 116 10.19 -23.29 4.51
CA LYS A 116 9.96 -24.02 3.27
C LYS A 116 9.27 -23.16 2.20
N ILE A 117 9.08 -21.86 2.44
CA ILE A 117 8.66 -20.90 1.42
C ILE A 117 9.90 -20.29 0.79
N ARG A 118 10.02 -20.42 -0.53
CA ARG A 118 11.12 -19.90 -1.34
C ARG A 118 10.59 -18.84 -2.30
N LEU A 119 11.40 -17.82 -2.55
CA LEU A 119 11.05 -16.70 -3.44
C LEU A 119 12.03 -16.63 -4.60
N GLN A 120 11.48 -16.53 -5.80
CA GLN A 120 12.19 -16.15 -7.03
C GLN A 120 11.58 -14.83 -7.50
N THR A 121 12.23 -13.72 -7.15
CA THR A 121 11.67 -12.37 -7.38
C THR A 121 12.49 -11.43 -8.27
N ARG A 122 13.69 -11.84 -8.66
CA ARG A 122 14.67 -10.98 -9.35
C ARG A 122 15.30 -11.64 -10.57
N ASP A 123 14.50 -12.44 -11.29
CA ASP A 123 14.97 -13.21 -12.44
C ASP A 123 13.95 -13.13 -13.58
N SER A 124 14.27 -12.37 -14.63
CA SER A 124 13.39 -12.19 -15.80
C SER A 124 13.30 -13.43 -16.70
N VAL A 125 14.14 -14.45 -16.50
CA VAL A 125 14.08 -15.73 -17.22
C VAL A 125 13.09 -16.68 -16.54
N LEU A 126 13.12 -16.74 -15.20
CA LEU A 126 12.35 -17.73 -14.43
C LEU A 126 10.99 -17.22 -13.96
N THR A 127 10.80 -15.91 -13.87
CA THR A 127 9.59 -15.31 -13.29
C THR A 127 8.65 -14.79 -14.36
N PRO A 128 7.32 -14.93 -14.16
CA PRO A 128 6.34 -14.28 -15.00
C PRO A 128 6.34 -12.75 -14.77
N ASN A 129 5.69 -12.00 -15.65
CA ASN A 129 5.60 -10.54 -15.53
C ASN A 129 4.57 -10.14 -14.45
N SER A 130 5.04 -9.73 -13.28
CA SER A 130 4.23 -9.25 -12.17
C SER A 130 4.04 -7.73 -12.19
N GLY A 131 4.65 -7.04 -13.16
CA GLY A 131 4.63 -5.59 -13.27
C GLY A 131 5.60 -4.89 -12.31
N LEU A 132 5.71 -3.58 -12.46
CA LEU A 132 6.64 -2.75 -11.69
C LEU A 132 6.19 -2.52 -10.24
N SER A 133 7.16 -2.37 -9.33
CA SER A 133 6.91 -1.99 -7.93
C SER A 133 6.79 -0.47 -7.79
N ALA A 134 5.66 0.07 -8.24
CA ALA A 134 5.26 1.46 -8.02
C ALA A 134 3.72 1.57 -8.12
N GLY A 135 3.16 2.76 -7.86
CA GLY A 135 1.70 2.95 -7.85
C GLY A 135 1.00 2.19 -6.73
N SER A 136 1.73 1.86 -5.66
CA SER A 136 1.24 1.14 -4.47
C SER A 136 0.53 -0.19 -4.80
N ARG A 137 0.87 -0.82 -5.93
CA ARG A 137 0.06 -1.88 -6.54
C ARG A 137 0.36 -3.31 -6.09
N GLN A 138 1.57 -3.59 -5.61
CA GLN A 138 2.07 -4.97 -5.54
C GLN A 138 1.21 -5.89 -4.65
N THR A 139 0.80 -5.42 -3.47
CA THR A 139 -0.12 -6.19 -2.62
C THR A 139 -1.47 -6.44 -3.29
N PHE A 140 -2.03 -5.43 -3.96
CA PHE A 140 -3.34 -5.51 -4.60
C PHE A 140 -3.31 -6.39 -5.86
N MET A 141 -2.25 -6.32 -6.66
CA MET A 141 -2.15 -7.02 -7.94
C MET A 141 -1.46 -8.38 -7.78
N SER A 142 -0.19 -8.37 -7.39
CA SER A 142 0.64 -9.57 -7.25
C SER A 142 0.20 -10.44 -6.08
N GLY A 143 -0.28 -9.83 -4.99
CA GLY A 143 -0.89 -10.57 -3.88
C GLY A 143 -2.13 -11.36 -4.31
N HIS A 144 -3.05 -10.76 -5.07
CA HIS A 144 -4.20 -11.49 -5.61
C HIS A 144 -3.82 -12.54 -6.65
N ALA A 145 -2.83 -12.27 -7.51
CA ALA A 145 -2.33 -13.27 -8.46
C ALA A 145 -1.74 -14.49 -7.72
N LEU A 146 -1.00 -14.27 -6.64
CA LEU A 146 -0.50 -15.31 -5.75
C LEU A 146 -1.63 -16.13 -5.13
N VAL A 147 -2.66 -15.47 -4.58
CA VAL A 147 -3.86 -16.14 -4.02
C VAL A 147 -4.45 -17.09 -5.05
N LYS A 148 -4.71 -16.61 -6.28
CA LYS A 148 -5.28 -17.43 -7.37
C LYS A 148 -4.38 -18.61 -7.75
N ALA A 149 -3.06 -18.41 -7.80
CA ALA A 149 -2.12 -19.47 -8.14
C ALA A 149 -2.09 -20.57 -7.06
N ILE A 150 -2.14 -20.18 -5.79
CA ILE A 150 -2.24 -21.12 -4.66
C ILE A 150 -3.58 -21.86 -4.67
N GLU A 151 -4.70 -21.16 -4.91
CA GLU A 151 -6.02 -21.78 -5.01
C GLU A 151 -6.08 -22.81 -6.15
N ALA A 152 -5.47 -22.52 -7.29
CA ALA A 152 -5.39 -23.47 -8.42
C ALA A 152 -4.58 -24.73 -8.05
N LEU A 153 -3.43 -24.57 -7.38
CA LEU A 153 -2.65 -25.69 -6.86
C LEU A 153 -3.46 -26.52 -5.85
N GLN A 154 -4.09 -25.87 -4.87
CA GLN A 154 -4.90 -26.55 -3.86
C GLN A 154 -6.12 -27.26 -4.46
N ALA A 155 -6.74 -26.69 -5.49
CA ALA A 155 -7.84 -27.32 -6.21
C ALA A 155 -7.39 -28.61 -6.89
N ALA A 156 -6.25 -28.60 -7.57
CA ALA A 156 -5.69 -29.78 -8.21
C ALA A 156 -5.26 -30.85 -7.18
N MET A 157 -4.67 -30.43 -6.06
CA MET A 157 -4.36 -31.34 -4.95
C MET A 157 -5.63 -32.00 -4.41
N LYS A 158 -6.71 -31.22 -4.21
CA LYS A 158 -7.99 -31.73 -3.74
C LYS A 158 -8.62 -32.71 -4.74
N GLU A 159 -8.61 -32.38 -6.03
CA GLU A 159 -9.14 -33.24 -7.10
C GLU A 159 -8.40 -34.58 -7.16
N ALA A 160 -7.08 -34.56 -7.00
CA ALA A 160 -6.23 -35.74 -7.01
C ALA A 160 -6.22 -36.53 -5.68
N GLY A 161 -6.80 -35.98 -4.61
CA GLY A 161 -6.62 -36.50 -3.25
C GLY A 161 -5.17 -36.42 -2.76
N ALA A 162 -4.36 -35.54 -3.35
CA ALA A 162 -2.94 -35.37 -3.08
C ALA A 162 -2.70 -34.51 -1.83
N LYS A 163 -1.69 -34.89 -1.03
CA LYS A 163 -1.20 -34.10 0.12
C LYS A 163 0.25 -33.65 -0.04
N THR A 164 0.98 -34.32 -0.91
CA THR A 164 2.41 -34.11 -1.16
C THR A 164 2.68 -33.88 -2.63
N HIS A 165 3.88 -33.38 -2.94
CA HIS A 165 4.40 -33.33 -4.30
C HIS A 165 4.39 -34.70 -4.97
N ALA A 166 4.81 -35.75 -4.25
CA ALA A 166 4.84 -37.10 -4.78
C ALA A 166 3.43 -37.60 -5.16
N ASP A 167 2.39 -37.22 -4.41
CA ASP A 167 1.01 -37.56 -4.73
C ASP A 167 0.53 -36.88 -6.03
N LEU A 168 0.87 -35.60 -6.23
CA LEU A 168 0.55 -34.88 -7.48
C LEU A 168 1.22 -35.54 -8.68
N VAL A 169 2.52 -35.85 -8.57
CA VAL A 169 3.27 -36.55 -9.62
C VAL A 169 2.65 -37.92 -9.91
N LYS A 170 2.29 -38.69 -8.87
CA LYS A 170 1.64 -39.99 -9.02
C LYS A 170 0.26 -39.89 -9.69
N ALA A 171 -0.46 -38.79 -9.45
CA ALA A 171 -1.75 -38.50 -10.05
C ALA A 171 -1.65 -37.86 -11.44
N ASP A 172 -0.44 -37.75 -12.02
CA ASP A 172 -0.18 -37.09 -13.30
C ASP A 172 -0.71 -35.65 -13.37
N LYS A 173 -0.62 -34.94 -12.23
CA LYS A 173 -0.98 -33.53 -12.11
C LYS A 173 0.28 -32.65 -12.09
N PRO A 174 0.25 -31.45 -12.68
CA PRO A 174 1.32 -30.47 -12.54
C PRO A 174 1.60 -30.14 -11.08
N THR A 175 2.84 -29.79 -10.77
CA THR A 175 3.25 -29.26 -9.46
C THR A 175 3.37 -27.74 -9.47
N ARG A 176 3.41 -27.14 -10.67
CA ARG A 176 3.49 -25.70 -10.92
C ARG A 176 2.18 -25.16 -11.47
N TYR A 177 1.71 -24.06 -10.88
CA TYR A 177 0.49 -23.35 -11.28
C TYR A 177 0.77 -21.86 -11.40
N GLN A 178 0.33 -21.25 -12.48
CA GLN A 178 0.42 -19.81 -12.72
C GLN A 178 -0.97 -19.22 -12.83
N ALA A 179 -1.15 -18.03 -12.26
CA ALA A 179 -2.40 -17.29 -12.36
C ALA A 179 -2.15 -15.80 -12.58
N GLN A 180 -3.12 -15.16 -13.24
CA GLN A 180 -3.15 -13.72 -13.49
C GLN A 180 -4.22 -13.04 -12.64
N HIS A 181 -3.90 -11.87 -12.12
CA HIS A 181 -4.88 -10.88 -11.68
C HIS A 181 -4.86 -9.71 -12.65
N ASN A 182 -6.01 -9.37 -13.22
CA ASN A 182 -6.17 -8.33 -14.21
C ASN A 182 -7.36 -7.44 -13.87
N LEU A 183 -7.19 -6.13 -14.02
CA LEU A 183 -8.26 -5.15 -13.89
C LEU A 183 -8.95 -4.95 -15.23
N ALA A 184 -10.25 -4.64 -15.19
CA ALA A 184 -11.09 -4.51 -16.38
C ALA A 184 -11.49 -3.05 -16.70
N HIS A 185 -11.20 -2.10 -15.82
CA HIS A 185 -11.54 -0.69 -16.04
C HIS A 185 -10.58 -0.06 -17.05
N LYS A 186 -11.15 0.69 -18.00
CA LYS A 186 -10.45 1.21 -19.19
C LYS A 186 -9.67 2.50 -18.94
N GLY A 187 -9.84 3.14 -17.79
CA GLY A 187 -9.17 4.40 -17.47
C GLY A 187 -10.01 5.62 -17.81
N MET A 188 -9.34 6.71 -18.18
CA MET A 188 -9.98 7.99 -18.49
C MET A 188 -10.21 8.14 -19.99
N ASP A 189 -11.32 8.79 -20.34
CA ASP A 189 -11.56 9.37 -21.67
C ASP A 189 -10.51 10.47 -21.92
N GLU A 190 -9.72 10.34 -22.99
CA GLU A 190 -8.59 11.23 -23.28
C GLU A 190 -9.03 12.67 -23.55
N GLU A 191 -10.20 12.88 -24.17
CA GLU A 191 -10.70 14.22 -24.50
C GLU A 191 -11.35 14.90 -23.30
N LYS A 192 -12.10 14.14 -22.50
CA LYS A 192 -12.89 14.66 -21.38
C LYS A 192 -12.15 14.62 -20.05
N GLY A 193 -11.10 13.81 -19.94
CA GLY A 193 -10.43 13.50 -18.67
C GLY A 193 -11.36 12.86 -17.64
N GLN A 194 -12.42 12.19 -18.08
CA GLN A 194 -13.42 11.56 -17.21
C GLN A 194 -13.35 10.04 -17.32
N GLY A 195 -13.40 9.35 -16.19
CA GLY A 195 -13.44 7.91 -16.11
C GLY A 195 -12.95 7.36 -14.77
N GLU A 196 -13.04 6.04 -14.65
CA GLU A 196 -12.48 5.26 -13.56
C GLU A 196 -11.02 4.94 -13.87
N PHE A 197 -10.10 5.59 -13.17
CA PHE A 197 -8.66 5.34 -13.33
C PHE A 197 -8.08 4.34 -12.32
N PHE A 198 -8.68 4.21 -11.14
CA PHE A 198 -8.18 3.36 -10.07
C PHE A 198 -9.30 2.46 -9.56
N ALA A 199 -9.04 1.15 -9.51
CA ALA A 199 -9.96 0.15 -8.96
C ALA A 199 -10.01 0.17 -7.42
N SER A 200 -8.96 0.67 -6.77
CA SER A 200 -8.86 0.74 -5.31
C SER A 200 -8.07 1.98 -4.89
N ARG A 201 -8.25 2.39 -3.63
CA ARG A 201 -7.63 3.59 -3.06
C ARG A 201 -7.26 3.34 -1.61
N CYS A 202 -6.23 4.04 -1.16
CA CYS A 202 -5.97 4.25 0.27
C CYS A 202 -6.30 5.69 0.65
N HIS A 203 -6.68 5.89 1.91
CA HIS A 203 -7.05 7.20 2.43
C HIS A 203 -6.23 7.51 3.68
N GLY A 204 -5.87 8.77 3.88
CA GLY A 204 -5.13 9.12 5.08
C GLY A 204 -5.22 10.59 5.46
N VAL A 205 -4.99 10.85 6.74
CA VAL A 205 -4.83 12.17 7.32
C VAL A 205 -3.52 12.20 8.10
N GLN A 206 -2.68 13.18 7.79
CA GLN A 206 -1.46 13.47 8.54
C GLN A 206 -1.62 14.79 9.27
N MET A 207 -1.21 14.83 10.53
CA MET A 207 -1.19 16.03 11.38
C MET A 207 0.23 16.28 11.85
N ALA A 208 0.68 17.52 11.79
CA ALA A 208 1.97 17.95 12.30
C ALA A 208 1.80 19.02 13.38
N GLU A 209 2.49 18.82 14.49
CA GLU A 209 2.65 19.77 15.58
C GLU A 209 4.05 20.36 15.46
N VAL A 210 4.15 21.68 15.32
CA VAL A 210 5.41 22.37 15.07
C VAL A 210 5.64 23.50 16.08
N GLU A 211 6.91 23.81 16.31
CA GLU A 211 7.38 24.97 17.05
C GLU A 211 8.27 25.81 16.14
N VAL A 212 8.02 27.11 16.09
CA VAL A 212 8.74 28.05 15.22
C VAL A 212 9.39 29.12 16.08
N ASP A 213 10.70 29.33 15.91
CA ASP A 213 11.37 30.50 16.45
C ASP A 213 11.11 31.70 15.54
N THR A 214 10.37 32.70 16.03
CA THR A 214 9.99 33.87 15.24
C THR A 214 11.15 34.82 14.97
N LYS A 215 12.31 34.64 15.61
CA LYS A 215 13.51 35.43 15.33
C LYS A 215 14.36 34.82 14.21
N SER A 216 14.57 33.50 14.22
CA SER A 216 15.41 32.80 13.23
C SER A 216 14.64 32.21 12.07
N GLY A 217 13.34 31.95 12.23
CA GLY A 217 12.52 31.21 11.27
C GLY A 217 12.70 29.68 11.37
N GLU A 218 13.52 29.19 12.31
CA GLU A 218 13.73 27.74 12.50
C GLU A 218 12.42 27.05 12.89
N VAL A 219 12.11 25.95 12.22
CA VAL A 219 10.93 25.13 12.47
C VAL A 219 11.35 23.77 13.02
N ARG A 220 10.82 23.42 14.18
CA ARG A 220 10.96 22.11 14.79
C ARG A 220 9.63 21.36 14.71
N VAL A 221 9.64 20.19 14.07
CA VAL A 221 8.53 19.25 14.16
C VAL A 221 8.58 18.59 15.53
N LEU A 222 7.57 18.85 16.37
CA LEU A 222 7.47 18.27 17.70
C LEU A 222 6.89 16.85 17.64
N LYS A 223 5.88 16.67 16.79
CA LYS A 223 5.18 15.41 16.63
C LYS A 223 4.48 15.37 15.28
N MET A 224 4.45 14.19 14.69
CA MET A 224 3.52 13.90 13.60
C MET A 224 2.58 12.76 13.98
N THR A 225 1.37 12.79 13.43
CA THR A 225 0.35 11.77 13.63
C THR A 225 -0.23 11.37 12.28
N GLY A 226 -0.19 10.08 11.95
CA GLY A 226 -0.81 9.51 10.76
C GLY A 226 -2.04 8.69 11.11
N VAL A 227 -3.15 8.92 10.41
CA VAL A 227 -4.32 8.04 10.41
C VAL A 227 -4.53 7.59 8.98
N VAL A 228 -4.41 6.29 8.72
CA VAL A 228 -4.49 5.74 7.37
C VAL A 228 -5.48 4.59 7.36
N ASP A 229 -6.38 4.61 6.39
CA ASP A 229 -7.13 3.44 5.98
C ASP A 229 -6.38 2.75 4.83
N ALA A 230 -5.82 1.58 5.16
CA ALA A 230 -5.09 0.72 4.25
C ALA A 230 -5.85 -0.60 3.99
N GLY A 231 -7.13 -0.69 4.37
CA GLY A 231 -7.90 -1.93 4.33
C GLY A 231 -7.34 -3.00 5.29
N THR A 232 -7.28 -4.24 4.83
CA THR A 232 -6.80 -5.37 5.62
C THR A 232 -5.27 -5.39 5.69
N LEU A 233 -4.73 -5.35 6.91
CA LEU A 233 -3.29 -5.38 7.14
C LEU A 233 -2.74 -6.81 7.08
N ILE A 234 -1.81 -7.07 6.16
CA ILE A 234 -1.06 -8.33 6.13
C ILE A 234 0.04 -8.29 7.20
N ASN A 235 0.86 -7.24 7.19
CA ASN A 235 1.92 -7.02 8.15
C ASN A 235 1.78 -5.63 8.81
N PRO A 236 1.20 -5.55 10.02
CA PRO A 236 1.00 -4.28 10.72
C PRO A 236 2.30 -3.49 10.93
N MET A 237 3.43 -4.17 11.15
CA MET A 237 4.72 -3.49 11.33
C MET A 237 5.22 -2.88 10.02
N ASN A 238 5.11 -3.57 8.87
CA ASN A 238 5.50 -2.96 7.60
C ASN A 238 4.63 -1.75 7.26
N VAL A 239 3.31 -1.84 7.51
CA VAL A 239 2.41 -0.71 7.27
C VAL A 239 2.78 0.48 8.16
N LEU A 240 3.09 0.25 9.43
CA LEU A 240 3.57 1.32 10.33
C LEU A 240 4.85 1.96 9.79
N CYS A 241 5.86 1.16 9.42
CA CYS A 241 7.12 1.67 8.90
C CYS A 241 6.94 2.47 7.60
N GLN A 242 6.04 2.05 6.69
CA GLN A 242 5.73 2.80 5.48
C GLN A 242 5.10 4.16 5.78
N ILE A 243 4.17 4.20 6.75
CA ILE A 243 3.52 5.45 7.17
C ILE A 243 4.55 6.39 7.81
N GLU A 244 5.40 5.88 8.70
CA GLU A 244 6.45 6.67 9.36
C GLU A 244 7.48 7.19 8.37
N GLY A 245 7.99 6.35 7.48
CA GLY A 245 8.95 6.74 6.44
C GLY A 245 8.35 7.78 5.48
N GLY A 246 7.10 7.60 5.05
CA GLY A 246 6.39 8.57 4.23
C GLY A 246 6.18 9.92 4.91
N MET A 247 5.91 9.91 6.22
CA MET A 247 5.77 11.12 7.03
C MET A 247 7.11 11.85 7.20
N ASP A 248 8.20 11.11 7.42
CA ASP A 248 9.54 11.69 7.53
C ASP A 248 10.01 12.30 6.20
N MET A 249 9.81 11.61 5.07
CA MET A 249 10.05 12.16 3.74
C MET A 249 9.23 13.45 3.50
N GLY A 250 7.97 13.47 3.93
CA GLY A 250 7.14 14.68 3.87
C GLY A 250 7.69 15.84 4.70
N ALA A 251 8.23 15.56 5.89
CA ALA A 251 8.87 16.57 6.73
C ALA A 251 10.19 17.08 6.12
N GLY A 252 10.99 16.19 5.52
CA GLY A 252 12.20 16.51 4.77
C GLY A 252 11.90 17.45 3.61
N MET A 253 10.95 17.08 2.74
CA MET A 253 10.50 17.91 1.62
C MET A 253 9.96 19.28 2.06
N ALA A 254 9.25 19.34 3.19
CA ALA A 254 8.68 20.59 3.68
C ALA A 254 9.72 21.57 4.25
N LEU A 255 10.81 21.07 4.84
CA LEU A 255 11.68 21.89 5.69
C LEU A 255 13.16 21.92 5.28
N ARG A 256 13.65 20.94 4.53
CA ARG A 256 15.10 20.68 4.39
C ARG A 256 15.55 20.36 2.97
N GLU A 257 14.75 19.59 2.22
CA GLU A 257 15.19 19.00 0.97
C GLU A 257 14.97 19.95 -0.21
N LYS A 258 16.04 20.18 -0.97
CA LYS A 258 16.01 20.88 -2.25
C LYS A 258 17.10 20.29 -3.15
N TYR A 259 16.75 19.97 -4.38
CA TYR A 259 17.74 19.72 -5.42
C TYR A 259 17.89 20.98 -6.28
N VAL A 260 19.11 21.51 -6.39
CA VAL A 260 19.43 22.63 -7.27
C VAL A 260 20.29 22.10 -8.41
N HIS A 261 19.76 22.18 -9.63
CA HIS A 261 20.46 21.69 -10.80
C HIS A 261 21.83 22.38 -10.96
N GLY A 262 22.89 21.58 -11.04
CA GLY A 262 24.26 22.09 -11.19
C GLY A 262 24.98 22.42 -9.88
N GLU A 263 24.30 22.31 -8.73
CA GLU A 263 24.93 22.44 -7.41
C GLU A 263 25.04 21.05 -6.78
N THR A 264 26.28 20.59 -6.54
CA THR A 264 26.53 19.42 -5.67
C THR A 264 26.87 19.95 -4.29
N VAL A 265 26.00 19.67 -3.32
CA VAL A 265 26.17 20.00 -1.90
C VAL A 265 26.85 18.87 -1.14
#